data_AF-A0A9D6ZYF4-F1
#
_entry.id   AF-A0A9D6ZYF4-F1
#
_cell.length_a   1.000
_cell.length_b   1.000
_cell.length_c   1.000
_cell.angle_alpha   90.00
_cell.angle_beta   90.00
_cell.angle_gamma   90.00
#
_symmetry.space_group_name_H-M   'P 1'
#
loop_
_entity.id
_entity.type
_entity.pdbx_description
1 polymer ?
#
loop_
_entity_poly.entity_id
_entity_poly.type
_entity_poly.pdbx_seq_one_letter_code
_entity_poly.pdbx_strand_id
1 'polypeptide(L)'
;MNPSSRFVQRYAKTQCLIHWVGVITFFALLFSGIALIFAPLSWFAAGGVSKLIHRIAIVPFVVLPILYVILIPRQARALIAESFTYTRDDWAWFKCMPAYFFGSTKNLPPQGRINAGQKIHHALTFVMFVSVSVSGFGLLFGKGRLGVEGLAFAAIAHDLSMLGLTVLLIGHLYFTLVYDALSAMVRGVVSEEYARMEHPKWVAELPENAFIVARAREK
;
A
#
# COMPACT_ATOMS: atom_id res chain seq x y z
N MET A 1 24.39 -2.87 15.14
CA MET A 1 23.92 -3.97 14.27
C MET A 1 24.86 -5.16 14.49
N ASN A 2 24.32 -6.36 14.69
CA ASN A 2 25.12 -7.56 14.89
C ASN A 2 25.84 -7.93 13.57
N PRO A 3 27.18 -8.09 13.55
CA PRO A 3 27.97 -8.32 12.34
C PRO A 3 27.66 -9.64 11.59
N SER A 4 26.80 -10.51 12.12
CA SER A 4 26.32 -11.75 11.48
C SER A 4 24.93 -11.64 10.84
N SER A 5 24.32 -10.45 10.77
CA SER A 5 22.97 -10.30 10.23
C SER A 5 22.91 -10.62 8.73
N ARG A 6 22.13 -11.66 8.40
CA ARG A 6 21.79 -12.04 7.03
C ARG A 6 20.53 -11.29 6.57
N PHE A 7 20.51 -10.92 5.30
CA PHE A 7 19.43 -10.20 4.66
C PHE A 7 18.94 -10.97 3.45
N VAL A 8 17.66 -10.79 3.12
CA VAL A 8 17.05 -11.37 1.93
C VAL A 8 16.39 -10.29 1.10
N GLN A 9 16.51 -10.40 -0.22
CA GLN A 9 15.83 -9.50 -1.12
C GLN A 9 14.32 -9.71 -1.04
N ARG A 10 13.61 -8.66 -0.64
CA ARG A 10 12.15 -8.67 -0.49
C ARG A 10 11.44 -8.10 -1.70
N TYR A 11 11.96 -7.00 -2.24
CA TYR A 11 11.40 -6.28 -3.37
C TYR A 11 12.50 -5.89 -4.36
N ALA A 12 12.17 -5.92 -5.65
CA ALA A 12 13.04 -5.37 -6.68
C ALA A 12 13.07 -3.83 -6.59
N LYS A 13 14.19 -3.21 -6.99
CA LYS A 13 14.34 -1.74 -6.99
C LYS A 13 13.22 -1.05 -7.78
N THR A 14 12.77 -1.65 -8.89
CA THR A 14 11.65 -1.14 -9.68
C THR A 14 10.33 -1.13 -8.90
N GLN A 15 10.08 -2.15 -8.07
CA GLN A 15 8.89 -2.19 -7.22
C GLN A 15 8.95 -1.11 -6.13
N CYS A 16 10.12 -0.91 -5.51
CA CYS A 16 10.33 0.17 -4.55
C CYS A 16 10.14 1.55 -5.20
N LEU A 17 10.66 1.76 -6.42
CA LEU A 17 10.48 3.01 -7.16
C LEU A 17 9.01 3.28 -7.46
N ILE A 18 8.30 2.28 -8.00
CA ILE A 18 6.86 2.36 -8.27
C ILE A 18 6.09 2.69 -6.97
N HIS A 19 6.43 2.04 -5.87
CA HIS A 19 5.83 2.32 -4.58
C HIS A 19 6.04 3.79 -4.16
N TRP A 20 7.27 4.30 -4.18
CA TRP A 20 7.56 5.68 -3.74
C TRP A 20 6.95 6.75 -4.65
N VAL A 21 6.92 6.53 -5.97
CA VAL A 21 6.18 7.42 -6.89
C VAL A 21 4.68 7.40 -6.57
N GLY A 22 4.13 6.22 -6.26
CA GLY A 22 2.76 6.07 -5.79
C GLY A 22 2.49 6.82 -4.48
N VAL A 23 3.38 6.72 -3.50
CA VAL A 23 3.29 7.43 -2.21
C VAL A 23 3.26 8.95 -2.40
N ILE A 24 4.21 9.49 -3.17
CA ILE A 24 4.28 10.95 -3.44
C ILE A 24 2.98 11.42 -4.10
N THR A 25 2.51 10.66 -5.09
CA THR A 25 1.28 10.98 -5.82
C THR A 25 0.04 10.90 -4.92
N PHE A 26 -0.03 9.87 -4.07
CA PHE A 26 -1.12 9.70 -3.10
C PHE A 26 -1.21 10.90 -2.16
N PHE A 27 -0.09 11.34 -1.58
CA PHE A 27 -0.09 12.51 -0.70
C PHE A 27 -0.45 13.80 -1.43
N ALA A 28 -0.01 13.98 -2.68
CA ALA A 28 -0.43 15.11 -3.50
C ALA A 28 -1.96 15.13 -3.70
N LEU A 29 -2.58 13.97 -3.99
CA LEU A 29 -4.03 13.83 -4.13
C LEU A 29 -4.76 14.03 -2.80
N LEU A 30 -4.27 13.44 -1.72
CA LEU A 30 -4.87 13.55 -0.39
C LEU A 30 -4.92 15.01 0.06
N PHE A 31 -3.79 15.72 0.06
CA PHE A 31 -3.74 17.08 0.58
C PHE A 31 -4.43 18.10 -0.33
N SER A 32 -4.35 17.92 -1.65
CA SER A 32 -5.15 18.74 -2.57
C SER A 32 -6.65 18.47 -2.41
N GLY A 33 -7.06 17.20 -2.28
CA GLY A 33 -8.45 16.81 -2.06
C GLY A 33 -9.03 17.37 -0.76
N ILE A 34 -8.31 17.23 0.36
CA ILE A 34 -8.75 17.78 1.66
C ILE A 34 -8.97 19.30 1.55
N ALA A 35 -8.10 20.03 0.86
CA ALA A 35 -8.26 21.47 0.71
C ALA A 35 -9.50 21.90 -0.10
N LEU A 36 -10.07 21.00 -0.92
CA LEU A 36 -11.31 21.27 -1.65
C LEU A 36 -12.57 21.12 -0.78
N ILE A 37 -12.50 20.35 0.31
CA ILE A 37 -13.65 20.03 1.18
C ILE A 37 -13.56 20.62 2.58
N PHE A 38 -12.35 20.92 3.08
CA PHE A 38 -12.13 21.40 4.44
C PHE A 38 -11.95 22.92 4.48
N ALA A 39 -12.92 23.62 5.07
CA ALA A 39 -13.00 25.09 5.07
C ALA A 39 -11.72 25.80 5.56
N PRO A 40 -11.01 25.33 6.61
CA PRO A 40 -9.75 25.95 7.04
C PRO A 40 -8.61 25.93 5.99
N LEU A 41 -8.69 25.03 5.01
CA LEU A 41 -7.73 24.93 3.90
C LEU A 41 -8.25 25.53 2.59
N SER A 42 -9.40 26.20 2.63
CA SER A 42 -10.03 26.80 1.45
C SER A 42 -9.15 27.85 0.76
N TRP A 43 -8.23 28.51 1.48
CA TRP A 43 -7.25 29.44 0.89
C TRP A 43 -6.35 28.76 -0.16
N PHE A 44 -6.01 27.48 0.04
CA PHE A 44 -5.20 26.70 -0.91
C PHE A 44 -6.03 26.26 -2.14
N ALA A 45 -7.35 26.15 -1.98
CA ALA A 45 -8.29 25.91 -3.06
C ALA A 45 -8.71 27.17 -3.81
N ALA A 46 -8.78 28.33 -3.15
CA ALA A 46 -9.32 29.57 -3.68
C ALA A 46 -8.58 30.07 -4.93
N GLY A 47 -7.25 29.92 -4.96
CA GLY A 47 -6.42 30.26 -6.12
C GLY A 47 -6.41 29.20 -7.24
N GLY A 48 -7.17 28.11 -7.10
CA GLY A 48 -7.20 27.01 -8.06
C GLY A 48 -5.97 26.09 -8.05
N VAL A 49 -4.92 26.43 -7.29
CA VAL A 49 -3.67 25.67 -7.17
C VAL A 49 -3.93 24.25 -6.70
N SER A 50 -4.70 24.06 -5.62
CA SER A 50 -5.07 22.73 -5.15
C SER A 50 -5.74 21.89 -6.24
N LYS A 51 -6.68 22.49 -6.98
CA LYS A 51 -7.41 21.81 -8.07
C LYS A 51 -6.47 21.43 -9.22
N LEU A 52 -5.50 22.27 -9.54
CA LEU A 52 -4.49 21.99 -10.57
C LEU A 52 -3.60 20.82 -10.15
N ILE A 53 -3.08 20.85 -8.91
CA ILE A 53 -2.27 19.77 -8.34
C ILE A 53 -3.06 18.46 -8.37
N HIS A 54 -4.32 18.48 -7.90
CA HIS A 54 -5.17 17.30 -7.88
C HIS A 54 -5.32 16.71 -9.28
N ARG A 55 -5.64 17.55 -10.29
CA ARG A 55 -5.81 17.11 -11.68
C ARG A 55 -4.54 16.52 -12.29
N ILE A 56 -3.38 17.13 -12.03
CA ILE A 56 -2.10 16.63 -12.53
C ILE A 56 -1.77 15.30 -11.86
N ALA A 57 -1.96 15.19 -10.54
CA ALA A 57 -1.65 14.00 -9.75
C ALA A 57 -2.53 12.78 -10.09
N ILE A 58 -3.74 12.99 -10.63
CA ILE A 58 -4.59 11.87 -11.12
C ILE A 58 -3.83 11.01 -12.14
N VAL A 59 -3.04 11.63 -13.02
CA VAL A 59 -2.36 10.93 -14.11
C VAL A 59 -1.41 9.84 -13.59
N PRO A 60 -0.35 10.17 -12.82
CA PRO A 60 0.52 9.13 -12.27
C PRO A 60 -0.22 8.19 -11.30
N PHE A 61 -1.26 8.65 -10.60
CA PHE A 61 -2.00 7.79 -9.66
C PHE A 61 -2.71 6.64 -10.36
N VAL A 62 -3.35 6.93 -11.51
CA VAL A 62 -4.08 5.92 -12.28
C VAL A 62 -3.13 5.14 -13.21
N VAL A 63 -2.18 5.82 -13.85
CA VAL A 63 -1.29 5.19 -14.85
C VAL A 63 -0.29 4.25 -14.19
N LEU A 64 0.24 4.57 -13.02
CA LEU A 64 1.34 3.80 -12.43
C LEU A 64 0.94 2.34 -12.05
N PRO A 65 -0.21 2.07 -11.42
CA PRO A 65 -0.68 0.70 -11.21
C PRO A 65 -0.95 -0.05 -12.52
N ILE A 66 -1.44 0.63 -13.56
CA ILE A 66 -1.65 0.03 -14.88
C ILE A 66 -0.30 -0.38 -15.50
N LEU A 67 0.69 0.52 -15.45
CA LEU A 67 2.05 0.21 -15.91
C LEU A 67 2.67 -0.94 -15.10
N TYR A 68 2.44 -1.02 -13.79
CA TYR A 68 2.90 -2.14 -12.99
C TYR A 68 2.31 -3.49 -13.48
N VAL A 69 1.02 -3.53 -13.79
CA VAL A 69 0.36 -4.72 -14.34
C VAL A 69 0.91 -5.10 -15.72
N ILE A 70 1.21 -4.12 -16.58
CA ILE A 70 1.71 -4.35 -17.94
C ILE A 70 3.18 -4.79 -17.94
N LEU A 71 4.04 -4.08 -17.19
CA LEU A 71 5.49 -4.28 -17.20
C LEU A 71 5.92 -5.46 -16.32
N ILE A 72 5.16 -5.77 -15.28
CA ILE A 72 5.50 -6.78 -14.27
C ILE A 72 4.30 -7.73 -14.03
N PRO A 73 3.76 -8.38 -15.09
CA PRO A 73 2.46 -9.04 -15.04
C PRO A 73 2.42 -10.26 -14.12
N ARG A 74 3.53 -11.02 -14.02
CA ARG A 74 3.59 -12.20 -13.15
C ARG A 74 3.47 -11.81 -11.68
N GLN A 75 4.23 -10.80 -11.25
CA GLN A 75 4.21 -10.34 -9.86
C GLN A 75 2.91 -9.60 -9.55
N ALA A 76 2.35 -8.85 -10.50
CA ALA A 76 1.05 -8.20 -10.33
C ALA A 76 -0.09 -9.22 -10.15
N ARG A 77 -0.14 -10.26 -11.00
CA ARG A 77 -1.12 -11.34 -10.87
C ARG A 77 -0.97 -12.10 -9.56
N ALA A 78 0.26 -12.43 -9.16
CA ALA A 78 0.53 -13.08 -7.88
C ALA A 78 0.05 -12.23 -6.70
N LEU A 79 0.35 -10.92 -6.70
CA LEU A 79 -0.09 -9.99 -5.67
C LEU A 79 -1.61 -9.92 -5.57
N ILE A 80 -2.31 -9.77 -6.70
CA ILE A 80 -3.78 -9.72 -6.73
C ILE A 80 -4.35 -11.05 -6.21
N ALA A 81 -3.90 -12.18 -6.76
CA ALA A 81 -4.39 -13.50 -6.35
C ALA A 81 -4.17 -13.75 -4.85
N GLU A 82 -2.97 -13.49 -4.33
CA GLU A 82 -2.65 -13.68 -2.91
C GLU A 82 -3.48 -12.75 -2.01
N SER A 83 -3.81 -11.53 -2.46
CA SER A 83 -4.59 -10.56 -1.66
C SER A 83 -6.04 -10.99 -1.46
N PHE A 84 -6.61 -11.74 -2.41
CA PHE A 84 -7.99 -12.22 -2.36
C PHE A 84 -8.13 -13.70 -1.98
N THR A 85 -7.02 -14.40 -1.68
CA THR A 85 -7.02 -15.83 -1.33
C THR A 85 -6.62 -16.04 0.13
N TYR A 86 -7.55 -16.62 0.91
CA TYR A 86 -7.39 -16.86 2.35
C TYR A 86 -7.37 -18.35 2.67
N THR A 87 -6.35 -18.76 3.41
CA THR A 87 -6.10 -20.12 3.91
C THR A 87 -6.53 -20.25 5.37
N ARG A 88 -6.55 -21.48 5.90
CA ARG A 88 -6.83 -21.72 7.32
C ARG A 88 -5.88 -20.96 8.26
N ASP A 89 -4.62 -20.83 7.88
CA ASP A 89 -3.62 -20.10 8.66
C ASP A 89 -3.84 -18.58 8.62
N ASP A 90 -4.42 -18.04 7.54
CA ASP A 90 -4.82 -16.63 7.50
C ASP A 90 -5.97 -16.36 8.49
N TRP A 91 -6.96 -17.25 8.54
CA TRP A 91 -8.05 -17.17 9.50
C TRP A 91 -7.59 -17.34 10.95
N ALA A 92 -6.62 -18.22 11.20
CA ALA A 92 -5.99 -18.35 12.50
C ALA A 92 -5.22 -17.07 12.87
N TRP A 93 -4.54 -16.44 11.90
CA TRP A 93 -3.80 -15.20 12.13
C TRP A 93 -4.71 -14.05 12.56
N PHE A 94 -5.93 -13.95 12.01
CA PHE A 94 -6.89 -12.92 12.45
C PHE A 94 -7.28 -13.05 13.93
N LYS A 95 -7.24 -14.25 14.51
CA LYS A 95 -7.47 -14.44 15.95
C LYS A 95 -6.32 -13.87 16.79
N CYS A 96 -5.12 -13.80 16.23
CA CYS A 96 -3.95 -13.19 16.85
C CYS A 96 -3.86 -11.67 16.60
N MET A 97 -4.70 -11.12 15.70
CA MET A 97 -4.63 -9.71 15.30
C MET A 97 -4.65 -8.72 16.47
N PRO A 98 -5.47 -8.88 17.54
CA PRO A 98 -5.43 -7.95 18.65
C PRO A 98 -4.07 -7.89 19.35
N ALA A 99 -3.43 -9.04 19.59
CA ALA A 99 -2.10 -9.09 20.18
C ALA A 99 -1.02 -8.53 19.23
N TYR A 100 -1.15 -8.84 17.93
CA TYR A 100 -0.31 -8.29 16.87
C TYR A 100 -0.43 -6.76 16.77
N PHE A 101 -1.64 -6.21 16.92
CA PHE A 101 -1.84 -4.77 16.95
C PHE A 101 -0.97 -4.09 18.01
N PHE A 102 -0.79 -4.72 19.18
CA PHE A 102 0.06 -4.21 20.25
C PHE A 102 1.53 -4.69 20.17
N GLY A 103 1.98 -5.16 19.00
CA GLY A 103 3.38 -5.50 18.74
C GLY A 103 3.80 -6.92 19.16
N SER A 104 2.87 -7.79 19.55
CA SER A 104 3.20 -9.18 19.91
C SER A 104 3.17 -10.10 18.69
N THR A 105 4.29 -10.78 18.42
CA THR A 105 4.42 -11.81 17.37
C THR A 105 4.40 -13.23 17.92
N LYS A 106 4.02 -13.40 19.20
CA LYS A 106 3.94 -14.71 19.83
C LYS A 106 2.82 -15.54 19.19
N ASN A 107 3.12 -16.81 18.90
CA ASN A 107 2.17 -17.80 18.41
C ASN A 107 1.48 -17.41 17.08
N LEU A 108 2.13 -16.59 16.24
CA LEU A 108 1.60 -16.29 14.91
C LEU A 108 1.56 -17.57 14.07
N PRO A 109 0.41 -17.91 13.44
CA PRO A 109 0.33 -19.01 12.50
C PRO A 109 1.23 -18.76 11.29
N PRO A 110 1.81 -19.80 10.67
CA PRO A 110 2.77 -19.63 9.61
C PRO A 110 2.18 -18.92 8.39
N GLN A 111 2.81 -17.83 7.96
CA GLN A 111 2.35 -16.96 6.88
C GLN A 111 3.18 -17.11 5.60
N GLY A 112 2.54 -16.84 4.46
CA GLY A 112 3.16 -16.84 3.14
C GLY A 112 3.96 -15.58 2.83
N ARG A 113 4.20 -15.34 1.53
CA ARG A 113 4.90 -14.16 1.02
C ARG A 113 4.25 -12.86 1.47
N ILE A 114 2.94 -12.81 1.63
CA ILE A 114 2.24 -11.74 2.32
C ILE A 114 1.42 -12.34 3.45
N ASN A 115 1.47 -11.72 4.63
CA ASN A 115 0.69 -12.18 5.79
C ASN A 115 -0.79 -11.78 5.65
N ALA A 116 -1.67 -12.38 6.46
CA ALA A 116 -3.11 -12.14 6.39
C ALA A 116 -3.50 -10.65 6.55
N GLY A 117 -2.80 -9.89 7.39
CA GLY A 117 -3.00 -8.45 7.53
C GLY A 117 -2.64 -7.68 6.25
N GLN A 118 -1.51 -8.00 5.64
CA GLN A 118 -1.08 -7.45 4.35
C GLN A 118 -2.04 -7.83 3.21
N LYS A 119 -2.60 -9.04 3.22
CA LYS A 119 -3.63 -9.45 2.23
C LYS A 119 -4.85 -8.56 2.29
N ILE A 120 -5.43 -8.37 3.48
CA ILE A 120 -6.57 -7.46 3.67
C ILE A 120 -6.20 -6.04 3.26
N HIS A 121 -5.03 -5.56 3.68
CA HIS A 121 -4.57 -4.22 3.34
C HIS A 121 -4.48 -4.01 1.81
N HIS A 122 -3.86 -4.94 1.08
CA HIS A 122 -3.76 -4.88 -0.38
C HIS A 122 -5.13 -5.01 -1.06
N ALA A 123 -5.99 -5.93 -0.60
CA ALA A 123 -7.32 -6.13 -1.16
C ALA A 123 -8.19 -4.87 -0.99
N LEU A 124 -8.25 -4.31 0.22
CA LEU A 124 -9.00 -3.09 0.48
C LEU A 124 -8.41 -1.88 -0.25
N THR A 125 -7.08 -1.76 -0.31
CA THR A 125 -6.43 -0.70 -1.09
C THR A 125 -6.79 -0.80 -2.57
N PHE A 126 -6.82 -2.01 -3.14
CA PHE A 126 -7.22 -2.22 -4.52
C PHE A 126 -8.68 -1.82 -4.77
N VAL A 127 -9.61 -2.29 -3.93
CA VAL A 127 -11.04 -1.95 -4.04
C VAL A 127 -11.26 -0.44 -3.92
N MET A 128 -10.64 0.21 -2.93
CA MET A 128 -10.77 1.64 -2.72
C MET A 128 -10.10 2.45 -3.84
N PHE A 129 -8.96 1.98 -4.37
CA PHE A 129 -8.29 2.57 -5.53
C PHE A 129 -9.20 2.57 -6.77
N VAL A 130 -9.86 1.44 -7.06
CA VAL A 130 -10.80 1.36 -8.18
C VAL A 130 -11.99 2.28 -7.94
N SER A 131 -12.57 2.23 -6.74
CA SER A 131 -13.72 3.07 -6.36
C SER A 131 -13.43 4.57 -6.46
N VAL A 132 -12.30 5.03 -5.89
CA VAL A 132 -11.90 6.46 -5.95
C VAL A 132 -11.59 6.92 -7.38
N SER A 133 -11.01 6.04 -8.20
CA SER A 133 -10.67 6.36 -9.59
C SER A 133 -11.93 6.47 -10.45
N VAL A 134 -12.84 5.51 -10.36
CA VAL A 134 -14.09 5.50 -11.14
C VAL A 134 -14.97 6.69 -10.75
N SER A 135 -15.18 6.91 -9.45
CA SER A 135 -15.94 8.06 -8.95
C SER A 135 -15.28 9.39 -9.31
N GLY A 136 -13.95 9.49 -9.23
CA GLY A 136 -13.19 10.68 -9.62
C GLY A 136 -13.33 11.01 -11.11
N PHE A 137 -13.30 10.00 -11.98
CA PHE A 137 -13.59 10.19 -13.41
C PHE A 137 -15.04 10.60 -13.66
N GLY A 138 -16.00 10.07 -12.88
CA GLY A 138 -17.39 10.52 -12.89
C GLY A 138 -17.53 12.01 -12.55
N LEU A 139 -16.79 12.50 -11.55
CA LEU A 139 -16.76 13.93 -11.20
C LEU A 139 -16.09 14.80 -12.27
N LEU A 140 -15.05 14.29 -12.92
CA LEU A 140 -14.28 15.03 -13.92
C LEU A 140 -15.02 15.17 -15.25
N PHE A 141 -15.66 14.09 -15.72
CA PHE A 141 -16.24 13.99 -17.07
C PHE A 141 -17.77 13.85 -17.10
N GLY A 142 -18.39 13.58 -15.95
CA GLY A 142 -19.83 13.33 -15.83
C GLY A 142 -20.71 14.58 -15.78
N LYS A 143 -20.13 15.78 -15.73
CA LYS A 143 -20.90 17.03 -15.80
C LYS A 143 -21.68 17.10 -17.12
N GLY A 144 -22.99 17.38 -17.01
CA GLY A 144 -23.93 17.38 -18.15
C GLY A 144 -24.40 15.99 -18.59
N ARG A 145 -23.94 14.89 -17.95
CA ARG A 145 -24.34 13.51 -18.27
C ARG A 145 -24.99 12.77 -17.11
N LEU A 146 -24.49 12.96 -15.88
CA LEU A 146 -24.91 12.19 -14.71
C LEU A 146 -26.08 12.81 -13.91
N GLY A 147 -26.51 14.03 -14.27
CA GLY A 147 -27.48 14.78 -13.46
C GLY A 147 -26.94 15.14 -12.06
N VAL A 148 -27.80 15.72 -11.22
CA VAL A 148 -27.43 16.13 -9.85
C VAL A 148 -27.19 14.91 -8.96
N GLU A 149 -28.09 13.92 -9.01
CA GLU A 149 -28.00 12.70 -8.19
C GLU A 149 -26.77 11.86 -8.50
N GLY A 150 -26.45 11.67 -9.79
CA GLY A 150 -25.27 10.89 -10.19
C GLY A 150 -23.95 11.58 -9.82
N LEU A 151 -23.90 12.91 -9.90
CA LEU A 151 -22.74 13.68 -9.42
C LEU A 151 -22.60 13.62 -7.89
N ALA A 152 -23.72 13.66 -7.16
CA ALA A 152 -23.72 13.52 -5.71
C ALA A 152 -23.23 12.14 -5.27
N PHE A 153 -23.72 11.07 -5.92
CA PHE A 153 -23.25 9.71 -5.66
C PHE A 153 -21.76 9.56 -5.97
N ALA A 154 -21.29 10.10 -7.09
CA ALA A 154 -19.86 10.10 -7.42
C ALA A 154 -19.03 10.84 -6.36
N ALA A 155 -19.50 11.98 -5.85
CA ALA A 155 -18.82 12.70 -4.78
C ALA A 155 -18.72 11.87 -3.49
N ILE A 156 -19.84 11.29 -3.05
CA ILE A 156 -19.88 10.45 -1.84
C ILE A 156 -18.95 9.23 -1.98
N ALA A 157 -19.01 8.53 -3.12
CA ALA A 157 -18.16 7.38 -3.37
C ALA A 157 -16.67 7.78 -3.38
N HIS A 158 -16.33 8.93 -3.98
CA HIS A 158 -14.97 9.45 -4.03
C HIS A 158 -14.44 9.77 -2.62
N ASP A 159 -15.20 10.54 -1.85
CA ASP A 159 -14.79 10.99 -0.52
C ASP A 159 -14.67 9.83 0.47
N LEU A 160 -15.63 8.88 0.46
CA LEU A 160 -15.56 7.68 1.29
C LEU A 160 -14.39 6.77 0.91
N SER A 161 -14.08 6.64 -0.38
CA SER A 161 -12.93 5.84 -0.83
C SER A 161 -11.61 6.48 -0.41
N MET A 162 -11.50 7.80 -0.52
CA MET A 162 -10.32 8.56 -0.08
C MET A 162 -10.14 8.49 1.44
N LEU A 163 -11.23 8.58 2.20
CA LEU A 163 -11.22 8.35 3.65
C LEU A 163 -10.74 6.92 3.98
N GLY A 164 -11.29 5.91 3.30
CA GLY A 164 -10.88 4.51 3.48
C GLY A 164 -9.40 4.28 3.20
N LEU A 165 -8.88 4.83 2.10
CA LEU A 165 -7.45 4.79 1.77
C LEU A 165 -6.59 5.51 2.82
N THR A 166 -7.08 6.61 3.40
CA THR A 166 -6.37 7.34 4.46
C THR A 166 -6.27 6.50 5.73
N VAL A 167 -7.36 5.81 6.12
CA VAL A 167 -7.34 4.88 7.27
C VAL A 167 -6.36 3.72 7.01
N LEU A 168 -6.37 3.16 5.80
CA LEU A 168 -5.44 2.10 5.39
C LEU A 168 -3.98 2.59 5.42
N LEU A 169 -3.70 3.82 4.99
CA LEU A 169 -2.38 4.44 5.07
C LEU A 169 -1.91 4.54 6.53
N ILE A 170 -2.77 5.00 7.44
CA ILE A 170 -2.42 5.12 8.87
C ILE A 170 -2.04 3.75 9.43
N GLY A 171 -2.86 2.73 9.17
CA GLY A 171 -2.54 1.36 9.58
C GLY A 171 -1.24 0.84 8.94
N HIS A 172 -1.03 1.10 7.66
CA HIS A 172 0.20 0.72 6.94
C HIS A 172 1.45 1.32 7.57
N LEU A 173 1.44 2.64 7.85
CA LEU A 173 2.55 3.32 8.50
C LEU A 173 2.77 2.79 9.91
N TYR A 174 1.70 2.61 10.69
CA TYR A 174 1.78 2.07 12.05
C TYR A 174 2.48 0.71 12.08
N PHE A 175 1.98 -0.27 11.32
CA PHE A 175 2.57 -1.61 11.30
C PHE A 175 3.98 -1.64 10.70
N THR A 176 4.26 -0.77 9.72
CA THR A 176 5.61 -0.64 9.16
C THR A 176 6.61 -0.20 10.21
N LEU A 177 6.23 0.71 11.11
CA LEU A 177 7.09 1.22 12.18
C LEU A 177 7.19 0.23 13.35
N VAL A 178 6.08 -0.36 13.79
CA VAL A 178 6.06 -1.33 14.89
C VAL A 178 6.91 -2.57 14.59
N TYR A 179 6.93 -3.01 13.33
CA TYR A 179 7.63 -4.23 12.90
C TYR A 179 8.90 -3.98 12.09
N ASP A 180 9.43 -2.75 12.10
CA ASP A 180 10.66 -2.35 11.38
C ASP A 180 10.69 -2.79 9.89
N ALA A 181 9.53 -2.75 9.22
CA ALA A 181 9.38 -3.20 7.84
C ALA A 181 9.86 -2.16 6.81
N LEU A 182 10.24 -0.96 7.26
CA LEU A 182 10.61 0.17 6.40
C LEU A 182 11.80 -0.17 5.47
N SER A 183 12.74 -0.97 5.96
CA SER A 183 13.89 -1.45 5.17
C SER A 183 13.48 -2.13 3.87
N ALA A 184 12.32 -2.81 3.86
CA ALA A 184 11.83 -3.51 2.68
C ALA A 184 11.59 -2.55 1.51
N MET A 185 11.09 -1.34 1.77
CA MET A 185 10.80 -0.35 0.72
C MET A 185 11.92 0.66 0.49
N VAL A 186 12.75 0.94 1.49
CA VAL A 186 13.89 1.86 1.34
C VAL A 186 15.07 1.17 0.67
N ARG A 187 15.37 -0.07 1.07
CA ARG A 187 16.55 -0.82 0.61
C ARG A 187 16.23 -2.02 -0.28
N GLY A 188 14.96 -2.43 -0.37
CA GLY A 188 14.55 -3.64 -1.09
C GLY A 188 14.85 -4.95 -0.34
N VAL A 189 15.36 -4.87 0.90
CA VAL A 189 15.82 -6.03 1.69
C VAL A 189 15.25 -6.00 3.11
N VAL A 190 15.08 -7.19 3.67
CA VAL A 190 14.68 -7.40 5.09
C VAL A 190 15.68 -8.33 5.77
N SER A 191 15.76 -8.27 7.10
CA SER A 191 16.59 -9.22 7.86
C SER A 191 16.00 -10.63 7.77
N GLU A 192 16.86 -11.65 7.90
CA GLU A 192 16.43 -13.05 7.99
C GLU A 192 15.48 -13.26 9.18
N GLU A 193 15.75 -12.60 10.31
CA GLU A 193 14.89 -12.64 11.51
C GLU A 193 13.48 -12.14 11.21
N TYR A 194 13.35 -10.97 10.58
CA TYR A 194 12.05 -10.43 10.15
C TYR A 194 11.35 -11.39 9.18
N ALA A 195 12.08 -11.91 8.19
CA ALA A 195 11.52 -12.82 7.19
C ALA A 195 10.99 -14.11 7.84
N ARG A 196 11.73 -14.70 8.79
CA ARG A 196 11.32 -15.91 9.51
C ARG A 196 10.14 -15.66 10.45
N MET A 197 10.07 -14.47 11.04
CA MET A 197 8.99 -14.05 11.92
C MET A 197 7.68 -13.83 11.15
N GLU A 198 7.71 -12.97 10.12
CA GLU A 198 6.50 -12.50 9.43
C GLU A 198 6.09 -13.38 8.25
N HIS A 199 7.03 -14.13 7.67
CA HIS A 199 6.86 -14.85 6.41
C HIS A 199 7.51 -16.26 6.40
N PRO A 200 7.26 -17.10 7.42
CA PRO A 200 7.97 -18.38 7.56
C PRO A 200 7.79 -19.34 6.38
N LYS A 201 6.59 -19.39 5.75
CA LYS A 201 6.37 -20.26 4.59
C LYS A 201 7.15 -19.77 3.37
N TRP A 202 7.20 -18.45 3.16
CA TRP A 202 8.01 -17.87 2.08
C TRP A 202 9.48 -18.15 2.30
N VAL A 203 9.99 -18.02 3.53
CA VAL A 203 11.38 -18.35 3.85
C VAL A 203 11.69 -19.82 3.56
N ALA A 204 10.77 -20.74 3.85
CA ALA A 204 10.97 -22.17 3.57
C ALA A 204 11.07 -22.50 2.07
N GLU A 205 10.58 -21.62 1.19
CA GLU A 205 10.68 -21.77 -0.27
C GLU A 205 11.99 -21.19 -0.84
N LEU A 206 12.77 -20.46 -0.05
CA LEU A 206 13.98 -19.78 -0.53
C LEU A 206 15.21 -20.68 -0.45
N PRO A 207 16.08 -20.66 -1.49
CA PRO A 207 17.37 -21.33 -1.43
C PRO A 207 18.33 -20.60 -0.49
N GLU A 208 19.31 -21.32 0.08
CA GLU A 208 20.23 -20.78 1.08
C GLU A 208 21.07 -19.58 0.57
N ASN A 209 21.34 -19.55 -0.73
CA ASN A 209 22.07 -18.45 -1.39
C ASN A 209 21.22 -17.18 -1.60
N ALA A 210 19.91 -17.21 -1.30
CA ALA A 210 19.07 -16.01 -1.31
C ALA A 210 19.39 -15.07 -0.15
N PHE A 211 20.02 -15.58 0.91
CA PHE A 211 20.40 -14.82 2.09
C PHE A 211 21.83 -14.29 1.95
N ILE A 212 21.93 -12.97 1.87
CA ILE A 212 23.18 -12.24 1.70
C ILE A 212 23.67 -11.78 3.08
N VAL A 213 24.93 -12.07 3.40
CA VAL A 213 25.56 -11.51 4.61
C VAL A 213 25.87 -10.05 4.35
N ALA A 214 25.40 -9.14 5.21
CA ALA A 214 25.84 -7.77 5.14
C ALA A 214 27.35 -7.74 5.41
N ARG A 215 28.17 -7.53 4.37
CA ARG A 215 29.53 -7.06 4.63
C ARG A 215 29.38 -5.72 5.32
N ALA A 216 29.92 -5.60 6.53
CA ALA A 216 30.07 -4.31 7.17
C ALA A 216 30.69 -3.38 6.12
N ARG A 217 29.92 -2.38 5.66
CA ARG A 217 30.55 -1.24 5.00
C ARG A 217 31.38 -0.61 6.09
N GLU A 218 32.69 -0.86 6.05
CA GLU A 218 33.64 -0.05 6.79
C GLU A 218 33.40 1.40 6.38
N LYS A 219 33.14 2.21 7.41
CA LYS A 219 32.99 3.67 7.51
C LYS A 219 33.02 4.48 6.21
#